data_AF-A0A3L6M405-F1
#
_entry.id   AF-A0A3L6M405-F1
#
_cell.length_a   1.000
_cell.length_b   1.000
_cell.length_c   1.000
_cell.angle_alpha   90.00
_cell.angle_beta   90.00
_cell.angle_gamma   90.00
#
_symmetry.space_group_name_H-M   'P 1'
#
loop_
_entity.id
_entity.type
_entity.pdbx_description
1 polymer ?
#
loop_
_entity_poly.entity_id
_entity_poly.type
_entity_poly.pdbx_seq_one_letter_code
_entity_poly.pdbx_strand_id
1 'polypeptide(L)'
;MSRDDILLYMGIANFLLTWGVALYMYLANKNKATNERIGQLEKSIAVDTKDHDQRITTLESTAKSAPSHNDLAKVYESLNALAGTVNQLVGENRGQSDTLKLILNQITEKGMR
;
A
#
# COMPACT_ATOMS: atom_id res chain seq x y z
N MET A 1 4.79 -54.51 -61.81
CA MET A 1 4.15 -53.87 -60.65
C MET A 1 2.76 -53.45 -61.10
N SER A 2 1.70 -54.02 -60.51
CA SER A 2 0.33 -53.75 -60.97
C SER A 2 -0.02 -52.28 -60.70
N ARG A 3 -0.89 -51.66 -61.51
CA ARG A 3 -1.34 -50.27 -61.29
C ARG A 3 -1.89 -50.07 -59.87
N ASP A 4 -2.51 -51.11 -59.32
CA ASP A 4 -3.09 -51.12 -57.98
C ASP A 4 -2.02 -51.03 -56.88
N ASP A 5 -0.85 -51.63 -57.09
CA ASP A 5 0.27 -51.56 -56.14
C ASP A 5 0.78 -50.11 -56.05
N ILE A 6 0.96 -49.45 -57.21
CA ILE A 6 1.47 -48.07 -57.27
C ILE A 6 0.49 -47.10 -56.59
N LEU A 7 -0.81 -47.30 -56.81
CA LEU A 7 -1.85 -46.50 -56.15
C LEU A 7 -1.86 -46.72 -54.63
N LEU A 8 -1.66 -47.96 -54.17
CA LEU A 8 -1.57 -48.29 -52.74
C LEU A 8 -0.32 -47.68 -52.10
N TYR A 9 0.85 -47.77 -52.75
CA TYR A 9 2.08 -47.12 -52.27
C TYR A 9 1.95 -45.60 -52.23
N MET A 10 1.32 -44.98 -53.22
CA MET A 10 1.05 -43.53 -53.19
C MET A 10 0.04 -43.14 -52.11
N GLY A 11 -0.96 -43.97 -51.83
CA GLY A 11 -1.92 -43.75 -50.75
C GLY A 11 -1.25 -43.79 -49.37
N ILE A 12 -0.41 -44.80 -49.13
CA ILE A 12 0.36 -44.94 -47.89
C ILE A 12 1.36 -43.78 -47.73
N ALA A 13 2.04 -43.38 -48.81
CA ALA A 13 2.96 -42.25 -48.77
C ALA A 13 2.24 -40.94 -48.42
N ASN A 14 1.08 -40.64 -49.03
CA ASN A 14 0.29 -39.47 -48.68
C ASN A 14 -0.20 -39.52 -47.24
N PHE A 15 -0.68 -40.68 -46.76
CA PHE A 15 -1.13 -40.84 -45.39
C PHE A 15 -0.01 -40.56 -44.38
N LEU A 16 1.19 -41.11 -44.60
CA LEU A 16 2.36 -40.86 -43.76
C LEU A 16 2.81 -39.40 -43.80
N LEU A 17 2.76 -38.75 -44.96
CA LEU A 17 3.07 -37.33 -45.10
C LEU A 17 2.07 -36.45 -44.35
N THR A 18 0.76 -36.71 -44.47
CA THR A 18 -0.27 -35.96 -43.75
C THR A 18 -0.13 -36.15 -42.23
N TRP A 19 0.10 -37.37 -41.77
CA TRP A 19 0.35 -37.65 -40.35
C TRP A 19 1.64 -37.01 -39.84
N GLY A 20 2.70 -37.02 -40.64
CA GLY A 20 3.97 -36.36 -40.31
C GLY A 20 3.79 -34.86 -40.14
N VAL A 21 3.08 -34.20 -41.07
CA VAL A 21 2.75 -32.76 -40.97
C VAL A 21 1.85 -32.49 -39.76
N ALA A 22 0.85 -33.32 -39.50
CA ALA A 22 -0.04 -33.16 -38.35
C ALA A 22 0.72 -33.28 -37.01
N LEU A 23 1.62 -34.26 -36.88
CA LEU A 23 2.47 -34.43 -35.70
C LEU A 23 3.43 -33.25 -35.51
N TYR A 24 4.05 -32.79 -36.60
CA TYR A 24 4.94 -31.62 -36.56
C TYR A 24 4.17 -30.37 -36.11
N MET A 25 3.00 -30.11 -36.69
CA MET A 25 2.15 -28.97 -36.34
C MET A 25 1.64 -29.06 -34.90
N TYR A 26 1.32 -30.26 -34.41
CA TYR A 26 0.94 -30.48 -33.01
C TYR A 26 2.08 -30.15 -32.05
N LEU A 27 3.29 -30.63 -32.31
CA LEU A 27 4.47 -30.33 -31.49
C LEU A 27 4.81 -28.83 -31.51
N ALA A 28 4.79 -28.21 -32.69
CA ALA A 28 5.04 -26.78 -32.84
C ALA A 28 4.00 -25.93 -32.09
N ASN A 29 2.71 -26.26 -32.21
CA ASN A 29 1.64 -25.55 -31.51
C ASN A 29 1.71 -25.74 -29.99
N LYS A 30 2.06 -26.95 -29.52
CA LYS A 30 2.21 -27.22 -28.09
C LYS A 30 3.35 -26.41 -27.48
N ASN A 31 4.49 -26.33 -28.17
CA ASN A 31 5.63 -25.54 -27.74
C ASN A 31 5.31 -24.04 -27.74
N LYS A 32 4.63 -23.56 -28.79
CA LYS A 32 4.19 -22.16 -28.88
C LYS A 32 3.24 -21.77 -27.74
N ALA A 33 2.20 -22.58 -27.49
CA ALA A 33 1.24 -22.32 -26.44
C ALA A 33 1.87 -22.36 -25.03
N THR A 34 2.84 -23.25 -24.82
CA THR A 34 3.57 -23.33 -23.54
C THR A 34 4.46 -22.11 -23.35
N ASN A 35 5.24 -21.74 -24.37
CA ASN A 35 6.14 -20.59 -24.30
C ASN A 35 5.38 -19.27 -24.13
N GLU A 36 4.22 -19.14 -24.79
CA GLU A 36 3.36 -17.96 -24.64
C GLU A 36 2.76 -17.85 -23.23
N ARG A 37 2.29 -18.96 -22.65
CA ARG A 37 1.79 -18.99 -21.26
C ARG A 37 2.89 -18.67 -20.25
N ILE A 38 4.09 -19.22 -20.44
CA ILE A 38 5.24 -18.93 -19.59
C ILE A 38 5.61 -17.44 -19.70
N GLY A 39 5.69 -16.90 -20.92
CA GLY A 39 6.00 -15.48 -21.11
C GLY A 39 4.93 -14.53 -20.54
N GLN A 40 3.65 -14.92 -20.55
CA GLN A 40 2.59 -14.16 -19.88
C GLN A 40 2.73 -14.20 -18.35
N LEU A 41 3.05 -15.37 -17.79
CA LEU A 41 3.27 -15.55 -16.36
C LEU A 41 4.50 -14.76 -15.88
N GLU A 42 5.60 -14.79 -16.63
CA GLU A 42 6.79 -13.98 -16.33
C GLU A 42 6.47 -12.49 -16.31
N LYS A 43 5.67 -12.01 -17.27
CA LYS A 43 5.22 -10.62 -17.33
C LYS A 43 4.33 -10.27 -16.14
N SER A 44 3.37 -11.11 -15.77
CA SER A 44 2.50 -10.83 -14.62
C SER A 44 3.30 -10.79 -13.33
N ILE A 45 4.20 -11.76 -13.11
CA ILE A 45 5.08 -11.78 -11.93
C ILE A 45 5.96 -10.52 -11.88
N ALA A 46 6.52 -10.09 -13.01
CA ALA A 46 7.34 -8.89 -13.08
C ALA A 46 6.54 -7.62 -12.72
N VAL A 47 5.29 -7.52 -13.18
CA VAL A 47 4.39 -6.41 -12.84
C VAL A 47 4.03 -6.43 -11.35
N ASP A 48 3.62 -7.59 -10.82
CA ASP A 48 3.22 -7.73 -9.42
C ASP A 48 4.40 -7.47 -8.47
N THR A 49 5.59 -7.94 -8.82
CA THR A 49 6.82 -7.69 -8.05
C THR A 49 7.14 -6.20 -8.00
N LYS A 50 6.99 -5.51 -9.14
CA LYS A 50 7.21 -4.06 -9.21
C LYS A 50 6.19 -3.27 -8.39
N ASP A 51 4.92 -3.67 -8.40
CA ASP A 51 3.89 -3.06 -7.55
C ASP A 51 4.22 -3.24 -6.06
N HIS A 52 4.61 -4.45 -5.66
CA HIS A 52 5.02 -4.72 -4.29
C HIS A 52 6.25 -3.91 -3.87
N ASP A 53 7.25 -3.78 -4.74
CA ASP A 53 8.44 -2.97 -4.48
C ASP A 53 8.09 -1.49 -4.23
N GLN A 54 7.19 -0.94 -5.06
CA GLN A 54 6.70 0.43 -4.91
C GLN A 54 5.92 0.61 -3.60
N ARG A 55 5.08 -0.37 -3.24
CA ARG A 55 4.29 -0.34 -1.99
C ARG A 55 5.19 -0.44 -0.76
N ILE A 56 6.18 -1.33 -0.76
CA ILE A 56 7.15 -1.48 0.32
C ILE A 56 7.94 -0.19 0.48
N THR A 57 8.46 0.37 -0.62
CA THR A 57 9.19 1.65 -0.60
C THR A 57 8.34 2.78 0.00
N THR A 58 7.06 2.84 -0.36
CA THR A 58 6.13 3.84 0.18
C THR A 58 5.92 3.63 1.68
N LEU A 59 5.67 2.39 2.11
CA LEU A 59 5.48 2.04 3.52
C LEU A 59 6.73 2.33 4.36
N GLU A 60 7.92 2.01 3.85
CA GLU A 60 9.19 2.30 4.53
C GLU A 60 9.43 3.80 4.67
N SER A 61 9.13 4.58 3.61
CA SER A 61 9.23 6.03 3.64
C SER A 61 8.28 6.65 4.67
N THR A 62 7.03 6.18 4.72
CA THR A 62 6.05 6.62 5.73
C THR A 62 6.47 6.19 7.13
N ALA A 63 6.95 4.96 7.32
CA ALA A 63 7.39 4.45 8.61
C ALA A 63 8.60 5.22 9.15
N LYS A 64 9.56 5.60 8.30
CA LYS A 64 10.69 6.47 8.67
C LYS A 64 10.26 7.87 9.11
N SER A 65 9.15 8.35 8.55
CA SER A 65 8.60 9.68 8.86
C SER A 65 7.62 9.65 10.03
N ALA A 66 7.21 8.45 10.49
CA ALA A 66 6.27 8.30 11.58
C ALA A 66 6.96 8.63 12.92
N PRO A 67 6.29 9.38 13.82
CA PRO A 67 6.81 9.63 15.16
C PRO A 67 7.06 8.32 15.91
N SER A 68 8.19 8.22 16.60
CA SER A 68 8.42 7.09 17.49
C SER A 68 7.58 7.20 18.77
N HIS A 69 7.42 6.10 19.49
CA HIS A 69 6.77 6.11 20.81
C HIS A 69 7.44 7.12 21.76
N ASN A 70 8.76 7.29 21.68
CA ASN A 70 9.49 8.27 22.48
C ASN A 70 9.16 9.72 22.09
N ASP A 71 8.93 9.99 20.81
CA ASP A 71 8.53 11.33 20.35
C ASP A 71 7.11 11.65 20.82
N LEU A 72 6.21 10.66 20.79
CA LEU A 72 4.86 10.79 21.34
C LEU A 72 4.90 11.04 22.86
N ALA A 73 5.76 10.33 23.60
CA ALA A 73 5.93 10.55 25.04
C ALA A 73 6.31 12.00 25.35
N LYS A 74 7.25 12.60 24.59
CA LYS A 74 7.62 14.01 24.73
C LYS A 74 6.45 14.96 24.44
N VAL A 75 5.61 14.64 23.46
CA VAL A 75 4.40 15.43 23.19
C VAL A 75 3.43 15.35 24.37
N TYR A 76 3.23 14.17 24.97
CA TYR A 76 2.41 14.03 26.18
C TYR A 76 2.97 14.79 27.38
N GLU A 77 4.29 14.74 27.59
CA GLU A 77 4.95 15.50 28.66
C GLU A 77 4.73 17.01 28.47
N SER A 78 4.89 17.52 27.25
CA SER A 78 4.66 18.94 26.94
C SER A 78 3.18 19.33 27.08
N LEU A 79 2.24 18.46 26.69
CA LEU A 79 0.80 18.65 26.94
C LEU A 79 0.47 18.70 28.43
N ASN A 80 1.04 17.80 29.23
CA ASN A 80 0.83 17.78 30.67
C ASN A 80 1.40 19.03 31.34
N ALA A 81 2.59 19.48 30.92
CA ALA A 81 3.18 20.73 31.40
C ALA A 81 2.30 21.94 31.04
N LEU A 82 1.81 22.00 29.80
CA LEU A 82 0.90 23.06 29.36
C LEU A 82 -0.39 23.06 30.19
N ALA A 83 -0.99 21.89 30.42
CA ALA A 83 -2.20 21.76 31.24
C ALA A 83 -1.96 22.26 32.67
N GLY A 84 -0.78 21.96 33.25
CA GLY A 84 -0.36 22.51 34.54
C GLY A 84 -0.33 24.03 34.55
N THR A 85 0.34 24.64 33.58
CA THR A 85 0.43 26.11 33.44
C THR A 85 -0.95 26.75 33.28
N VAL A 86 -1.82 26.17 32.45
CA VAL A 86 -3.18 26.67 32.24
C VAL A 86 -3.98 26.63 33.53
N ASN A 87 -3.90 25.54 34.30
CA ASN A 87 -4.59 25.42 35.57
C ASN A 87 -4.11 26.46 36.60
N GLN A 88 -2.80 26.72 36.66
CA GLN A 88 -2.25 27.78 37.50
C GLN A 88 -2.77 29.15 37.08
N LEU A 89 -2.74 29.46 35.77
CA LEU A 89 -3.21 30.73 35.22
C LEU A 89 -4.70 30.95 35.52
N VAL A 90 -5.52 29.89 35.41
CA VAL A 90 -6.93 29.93 35.80
C VAL A 90 -7.10 30.22 37.29
N GLY A 91 -6.26 29.64 38.15
CA GLY A 91 -6.24 29.92 39.59
C GLY A 91 -5.90 31.38 39.90
N GLU A 92 -4.81 31.89 39.30
CA GLU A 92 -4.37 33.28 39.45
C GLU A 92 -5.43 34.27 38.98
N ASN A 93 -6.07 34.00 37.83
CA ASN A 93 -7.13 34.86 37.28
C ASN A 93 -8.38 34.90 38.19
N ARG A 94 -8.77 33.75 38.77
CA ARG A 94 -9.84 33.74 39.78
C ARG A 94 -9.48 34.59 40.99
N GLY A 95 -8.25 34.47 41.50
CA GLY A 95 -7.76 35.29 42.62
C GLY A 95 -7.76 36.79 42.30
N GLN A 96 -7.36 37.18 41.09
CA GLN A 96 -7.44 38.56 40.61
C GLN A 96 -8.90 39.05 40.56
N SER A 97 -9.82 38.26 40.03
CA SER A 97 -11.25 38.60 39.97
C SER A 97 -11.83 38.83 41.36
N ASP A 98 -11.51 38.00 42.34
CA ASP A 98 -12.00 38.14 43.70
C ASP A 98 -11.38 39.36 44.41
N THR A 99 -10.11 39.64 44.16
CA THR A 99 -9.45 40.87 44.66
C THR A 99 -10.12 42.11 44.08
N LEU A 100 -10.45 42.12 42.78
CA LEU A 100 -11.16 43.22 42.14
C LEU A 100 -12.55 43.42 42.75
N LYS A 101 -13.29 42.36 43.06
CA LYS A 101 -14.59 42.46 43.75
C LYS A 101 -14.44 43.07 45.15
N LEU A 102 -13.41 42.68 45.90
CA LEU A 102 -13.15 43.25 47.23
C LEU A 102 -12.82 44.74 47.16
N ILE A 103 -11.95 45.13 46.21
CA ILE A 103 -11.64 46.55 45.97
C ILE A 103 -12.91 47.32 45.61
N LEU A 104 -13.74 46.77 44.70
CA LEU A 104 -14.97 47.40 44.28
C LEU A 104 -15.94 47.58 45.46
N ASN A 105 -16.14 46.54 46.26
CA ASN A 105 -16.98 46.60 47.46
C ASN A 105 -16.50 47.66 48.45
N GLN A 106 -15.18 47.75 48.68
CA GLN A 106 -14.62 48.76 49.59
C GLN A 106 -14.72 50.18 49.05
N ILE A 107 -14.59 50.38 47.73
CA ILE A 107 -14.83 51.68 47.09
C ILE A 107 -16.30 52.07 47.24
N THR A 108 -17.23 51.13 47.00
CA THR A 108 -18.66 51.37 47.17
C THR A 108 -19.01 51.72 48.62
N GLU A 109 -18.46 51.00 49.60
CA GLU A 109 -18.69 51.27 51.03
C GLU A 109 -18.13 52.63 51.48
N LYS A 110 -16.98 53.05 50.95
CA LYS A 110 -16.41 54.39 51.22
C LYS A 110 -17.13 55.52 50.47
N GLY A 111 -17.66 55.26 49.28
CA GLY A 111 -18.38 56.26 48.47
C GLY A 111 -19.85 56.47 48.90
N MET A 112 -20.41 55.56 49.69
CA MET A 112 -21.75 55.71 50.29
C MET A 112 -21.72 56.39 51.68
N ARG A 113 -20.55 56.79 52.19
CA ARG A 113 -20.39 57.63 53.38
C ARG A 113 -20.03 59.04 52.96
#